data_AF-A0A8H6U275-F1
#
_entry.id   AF-A0A8H6U275-F1
#
_cell.length_a   1.000
_cell.length_b   1.000
_cell.length_c   1.000
_cell.angle_alpha   90.00
_cell.angle_beta   90.00
_cell.angle_gamma   90.00
#
_symmetry.space_group_name_H-M   'P 1'
#
loop_
_entity.id
_entity.type
_entity.pdbx_description
1 polymer ?
#
loop_
_entity_poly.entity_id
_entity_poly.type
_entity_poly.pdbx_seq_one_letter_code
_entity_poly.pdbx_strand_id
1 'polypeptide(L)'
;MSAKAKAKGVSASSFLDLKAELSKQEGQFARNKAAGNSGYVVGGVKRPDKKPTVWARQNKGVKARASRDVELEAISKPTLESARAALERKAKIYDKLKKGQTGGLSDKQYESLLVDFDSKPSDHYESDSDDVDESLVVPKAPDDDDDPIVEYQDEFGRMRTARRSEVPRDIVPIGEEEHDSDEDLVIHNPVGHFPVYQPSAERVAQIEKEHAEANNPLGAHYDATGENRAKGAGFYQFSNDEETRKAQMEELRAAREETLKTRAEAGAVDVVPGSVEGMQDAGPSVHSRAMDKRKREIEERRKLLAAKRRKVANDEAPSVSPALPPPPPPVHASDPFAALEMGSNKGKGKAPSTEADNFLGELEQDLLRKRK
;
A
#
# COMPACT_ATOMS: atom_id res chain seq x y z
N MET A 1 85.23 24.50 -46.91
CA MET A 1 84.17 24.92 -45.98
C MET A 1 83.07 23.86 -45.97
N SER A 2 82.57 23.54 -44.78
CA SER A 2 81.65 22.43 -44.48
C SER A 2 80.25 22.63 -45.08
N ALA A 3 79.70 21.59 -45.72
CA ALA A 3 78.29 21.50 -46.08
C ALA A 3 77.56 20.60 -45.07
N LYS A 4 76.82 21.21 -44.14
CA LYS A 4 75.95 20.52 -43.17
C LYS A 4 74.81 19.80 -43.90
N ALA A 5 74.69 18.48 -43.69
CA ALA A 5 73.55 17.69 -44.11
C ALA A 5 72.29 18.13 -43.34
N LYS A 6 71.25 18.57 -44.07
CA LYS A 6 69.93 18.92 -43.51
C LYS A 6 69.18 17.64 -43.15
N ALA A 7 68.68 17.56 -41.92
CA ALA A 7 67.92 16.44 -41.39
C ALA A 7 66.67 16.15 -42.25
N LYS A 8 66.44 14.89 -42.59
CA LYS A 8 65.20 14.41 -43.20
C LYS A 8 64.07 14.54 -42.16
N GLY A 9 63.19 15.52 -42.36
CA GLY A 9 62.03 15.74 -41.52
C GLY A 9 61.03 14.59 -41.64
N VAL A 10 60.57 14.08 -40.51
CA VAL A 10 59.44 13.14 -40.41
C VAL A 10 58.19 13.88 -40.88
N SER A 11 57.55 13.44 -41.96
CA SER A 11 56.33 14.08 -42.47
C SER A 11 55.14 13.73 -41.57
N ALA A 12 54.16 14.65 -41.47
CA ALA A 12 52.93 14.41 -40.71
C ALA A 12 52.17 13.15 -41.19
N SER A 13 52.30 12.79 -42.47
CA SER A 13 51.76 11.55 -43.02
C SER A 13 52.41 10.29 -42.42
N SER A 14 53.72 10.28 -42.19
CA SER A 14 54.41 9.15 -41.55
C SER A 14 54.02 8.98 -40.09
N PHE A 15 53.68 10.07 -39.40
CA PHE A 15 53.18 10.00 -38.01
C PHE A 15 51.77 9.41 -37.95
N LEU A 16 50.90 9.77 -38.89
CA LEU A 16 49.56 9.19 -38.99
C LEU A 16 49.60 7.70 -39.36
N ASP A 17 50.51 7.30 -40.25
CA ASP A 17 50.71 5.90 -40.63
C ASP A 17 51.21 5.06 -39.45
N LEU A 18 52.19 5.57 -38.69
CA LEU A 18 52.67 4.92 -37.46
C LEU A 18 51.57 4.82 -36.39
N LYS A 19 50.74 5.86 -36.24
CA LYS A 19 49.60 5.82 -35.33
C LYS A 19 48.55 4.79 -35.78
N ALA A 20 48.32 4.67 -37.08
CA ALA A 20 47.43 3.65 -37.64
C ALA A 20 47.98 2.24 -37.37
N GLU A 21 49.27 1.99 -37.61
CA GLU A 21 49.92 0.71 -37.31
C GLU A 21 49.89 0.38 -35.81
N LEU A 22 50.18 1.34 -34.93
CA LEU A 22 50.09 1.13 -33.48
C LEU A 22 48.66 0.78 -33.05
N SER A 23 47.66 1.49 -33.56
CA SER A 23 46.25 1.18 -33.24
C SER A 23 45.84 -0.21 -33.73
N LYS A 24 46.35 -0.63 -34.90
CA LYS A 24 46.12 -1.97 -35.45
C LYS A 24 46.79 -3.04 -34.58
N GLN A 25 48.01 -2.79 -34.11
CA GLN A 25 48.70 -3.72 -33.20
C GLN A 25 48.06 -3.77 -31.82
N GLU A 26 47.59 -2.65 -31.26
CA GLU A 26 46.84 -2.63 -30.00
C GLU A 26 45.53 -3.41 -30.12
N GLY A 27 44.78 -3.23 -31.22
CA GLY A 27 43.56 -4.00 -31.48
C GLY A 27 43.84 -5.49 -31.63
N GLN A 28 44.92 -5.87 -32.30
CA GLN A 28 45.35 -7.27 -32.39
C GLN A 28 45.79 -7.81 -31.02
N PHE A 29 46.48 -7.03 -30.20
CA PHE A 29 46.91 -7.44 -28.86
C PHE A 29 45.71 -7.62 -27.92
N ALA A 30 44.73 -6.72 -27.95
CA ALA A 30 43.50 -6.85 -27.17
C ALA A 30 42.70 -8.09 -27.56
N ARG A 31 42.58 -8.37 -28.87
CA ARG A 31 41.93 -9.60 -29.38
C ARG A 31 42.69 -10.85 -28.96
N ASN A 32 44.01 -10.87 -29.09
CA ASN A 32 44.84 -12.00 -28.69
C ASN A 32 44.81 -12.24 -27.17
N LYS A 33 44.75 -11.17 -26.37
CA LYS A 33 44.58 -11.23 -24.92
C LYS A 33 43.21 -11.78 -24.52
N ALA A 34 42.14 -11.35 -25.20
CA ALA A 34 40.78 -11.87 -24.98
C ALA A 34 40.64 -13.34 -25.42
N ALA A 35 41.34 -13.74 -26.49
CA ALA A 35 41.42 -15.13 -26.95
C ALA A 35 42.29 -16.03 -26.04
N GLY A 36 42.88 -15.50 -24.96
CA GLY A 36 43.74 -16.25 -24.04
C GLY A 36 45.15 -16.53 -24.58
N ASN A 37 45.48 -16.05 -25.78
CA ASN A 37 46.83 -16.07 -26.35
C ASN A 37 47.67 -14.91 -25.80
N SER A 38 47.75 -14.78 -24.47
CA SER A 38 48.67 -13.87 -23.81
C SER A 38 50.09 -14.44 -23.87
N GLY A 39 50.68 -14.43 -25.07
CA GLY A 39 52.11 -14.67 -25.24
C GLY A 39 52.91 -13.55 -24.59
N TYR A 40 53.13 -13.65 -23.28
CA TYR A 40 54.05 -12.77 -22.56
C TYR A 40 55.46 -13.11 -23.03
N VAL A 41 55.94 -12.40 -24.04
CA VAL A 41 57.31 -12.52 -24.53
C VAL A 41 58.21 -11.74 -23.58
N VAL A 42 58.54 -12.32 -22.44
CA VAL A 42 59.75 -11.93 -21.70
C VAL A 42 60.88 -12.82 -22.22
N GLY A 43 61.80 -12.24 -22.99
CA GLY A 43 63.03 -12.90 -23.43
C GLY A 43 62.96 -13.70 -24.73
N GLY A 44 62.02 -13.42 -25.64
CA GLY A 44 62.11 -13.86 -27.05
C GLY A 44 61.83 -15.34 -27.36
N VAL A 45 61.53 -16.19 -26.38
CA VAL A 45 61.25 -17.62 -26.62
C VAL A 45 59.80 -17.96 -26.27
N LYS A 46 59.01 -18.37 -27.28
CA LYS A 46 57.67 -18.93 -27.10
C LYS A 46 57.78 -20.24 -26.32
N ARG A 47 57.41 -20.24 -25.04
CA ARG A 47 57.27 -21.49 -24.27
C ARG A 47 55.87 -22.05 -24.51
N PRO A 48 55.73 -23.29 -25.02
CA PRO A 48 54.43 -23.91 -25.19
C PRO A 48 53.81 -24.22 -23.82
N ASP A 49 52.53 -23.87 -23.68
CA ASP A 49 51.54 -24.48 -22.80
C ASP A 49 51.88 -24.58 -21.32
N LYS A 50 52.12 -23.43 -20.67
CA LYS A 50 51.90 -23.37 -19.23
C LYS A 50 50.39 -23.33 -18.98
N LYS A 51 49.86 -24.44 -18.44
CA LYS A 51 48.51 -24.50 -17.88
C LYS A 51 48.27 -23.22 -17.05
N PRO A 52 47.11 -22.56 -17.19
CA PRO A 52 46.84 -21.32 -16.47
C PRO A 52 47.07 -21.54 -14.97
N THR A 53 47.68 -20.54 -14.33
CA THR A 53 47.99 -20.56 -12.89
C THR A 53 46.72 -20.93 -12.11
N VAL A 54 46.86 -21.53 -10.92
CA VAL A 54 45.71 -21.93 -10.09
C VAL A 54 44.75 -20.75 -9.85
N TRP A 55 45.27 -19.52 -9.77
CA TRP A 55 44.49 -18.28 -9.63
C TRP A 55 43.79 -17.84 -10.92
N ALA A 56 44.24 -18.30 -12.09
CA ALA A 56 43.60 -18.04 -13.39
C ALA A 56 42.58 -19.13 -13.79
N ARG A 57 42.46 -20.21 -13.01
CA ARG A 57 41.46 -21.27 -13.26
C ARG A 57 40.08 -20.77 -12.80
N GLN A 58 39.18 -20.54 -13.75
CA GLN A 58 37.78 -20.24 -13.43
C GLN A 58 37.09 -21.47 -12.82
N ASN A 59 36.20 -21.25 -11.85
CA ASN A 59 35.40 -22.31 -11.26
C ASN A 59 34.51 -22.99 -12.32
N LYS A 60 34.35 -24.31 -12.22
CA LYS A 60 33.53 -25.10 -13.15
C LYS A 60 32.09 -24.55 -13.12
N GLY A 61 31.56 -24.20 -14.29
CA GLY A 61 30.19 -23.72 -14.44
C GLY A 61 29.97 -22.21 -14.27
N VAL A 62 31.00 -21.41 -13.99
CA VAL A 62 30.85 -19.94 -13.90
C VAL A 62 30.38 -19.34 -15.23
N LYS A 63 30.97 -19.75 -16.36
CA LYS A 63 30.53 -19.27 -17.68
C LYS A 63 29.09 -19.66 -18.00
N ALA A 64 28.70 -20.89 -17.65
CA ALA A 64 27.33 -21.37 -17.85
C ALA A 64 26.33 -20.72 -16.88
N ARG A 65 26.79 -20.19 -15.74
CA ARG A 65 25.98 -19.37 -14.83
C ARG A 65 25.81 -17.96 -15.39
N ALA A 66 26.93 -17.32 -15.75
CA ALA A 66 26.94 -16.00 -16.38
C ALA A 66 26.12 -15.95 -17.68
N SER A 67 26.18 -16.98 -18.54
CA SER A 67 25.35 -17.02 -19.76
C SER A 67 23.85 -17.10 -19.44
N ARG A 68 23.48 -17.92 -18.45
CA ARG A 68 22.10 -18.03 -17.99
C ARG A 68 21.60 -16.75 -17.35
N ASP A 69 22.44 -16.08 -16.56
CA ASP A 69 22.09 -14.82 -15.92
C ASP A 69 21.85 -13.73 -17.00
N VAL A 70 22.67 -13.69 -18.05
CA VAL A 70 22.48 -12.80 -19.21
C VAL A 70 21.20 -13.14 -20.00
N GLU A 71 20.89 -14.42 -20.20
CA GLU A 71 19.64 -14.85 -20.86
C GLU A 71 18.41 -14.46 -20.02
N LEU A 72 18.46 -14.62 -18.71
CA LEU A 72 17.38 -14.20 -17.80
C LEU A 72 17.22 -12.67 -17.76
N GLU A 73 18.31 -11.92 -17.82
CA GLU A 73 18.27 -10.46 -17.96
C GLU A 73 17.67 -10.01 -19.30
N ALA A 74 17.91 -10.76 -20.37
CA ALA A 74 17.34 -10.48 -21.70
C ALA A 74 15.84 -10.81 -21.76
N ILE A 75 15.40 -11.87 -21.07
CA ILE A 75 13.98 -12.25 -20.97
C ILE A 75 13.21 -11.29 -20.05
N SER A 76 13.83 -10.82 -18.97
CA SER A 76 13.16 -9.95 -17.98
C SER A 76 13.00 -8.50 -18.43
N LYS A 77 13.80 -8.03 -19.39
CA LYS A 77 13.61 -6.70 -19.98
C LYS A 77 12.65 -6.83 -21.16
N PRO A 78 11.43 -6.27 -21.12
CA PRO A 78 10.57 -6.23 -22.30
C PRO A 78 11.34 -5.51 -23.40
N THR A 79 11.72 -6.25 -24.45
CA THR A 79 12.41 -5.66 -25.59
C THR A 79 11.54 -4.56 -26.18
N LEU A 80 12.13 -3.48 -26.67
CA LEU A 80 11.38 -2.38 -27.28
C LEU A 80 10.42 -2.88 -28.39
N GLU A 81 10.82 -3.96 -29.08
CA GLU A 81 10.00 -4.65 -30.07
C GLU A 81 8.75 -5.30 -29.48
N SER A 82 8.84 -5.94 -28.30
CA SER A 82 7.67 -6.54 -27.64
C SER A 82 6.68 -5.47 -27.18
N ALA A 83 7.18 -4.37 -26.62
CA ALA A 83 6.37 -3.21 -26.25
C ALA A 83 5.69 -2.58 -27.48
N ARG A 84 6.42 -2.41 -28.58
CA ARG A 84 5.88 -1.88 -29.84
C ARG A 84 4.80 -2.79 -30.40
N ALA A 85 5.02 -4.10 -30.45
CA ALA A 85 4.03 -5.07 -30.93
C ALA A 85 2.76 -5.06 -30.05
N ALA A 86 2.89 -4.86 -28.74
CA ALA A 86 1.73 -4.72 -27.85
C ALA A 86 0.95 -3.42 -28.12
N LEU A 87 1.64 -2.30 -28.32
CA LEU A 87 1.02 -1.02 -28.66
C LEU A 87 0.30 -1.08 -30.02
N GLU A 88 0.90 -1.69 -31.03
CA GLU A 88 0.28 -1.88 -32.34
C GLU A 88 -0.98 -2.75 -32.27
N ARG A 89 -1.00 -3.79 -31.42
CA ARG A 89 -2.21 -4.59 -31.17
C ARG A 89 -3.30 -3.75 -30.49
N LYS A 90 -2.95 -2.98 -29.46
CA LYS A 90 -3.90 -2.10 -28.75
C LYS A 90 -4.48 -1.03 -29.67
N ALA A 91 -3.65 -0.40 -30.50
CA ALA A 91 -4.09 0.59 -31.49
C ALA A 91 -5.11 0.00 -32.48
N LYS A 92 -4.84 -1.20 -33.01
CA LYS A 92 -5.78 -1.90 -33.90
C LYS A 92 -7.12 -2.22 -33.23
N ILE A 93 -7.13 -2.57 -31.95
CA ILE A 93 -8.37 -2.81 -31.19
C ILE A 93 -9.11 -1.48 -31.00
N TYR A 94 -8.41 -0.43 -30.57
CA TYR A 94 -8.98 0.90 -30.38
C TYR A 94 -9.62 1.46 -31.66
N ASP A 95 -8.95 1.33 -32.81
CA ASP A 95 -9.49 1.78 -34.10
C ASP A 95 -10.77 1.03 -34.51
N LYS A 96 -10.93 -0.22 -34.08
CA LYS A 96 -12.15 -1.01 -34.29
C LYS A 96 -13.26 -0.54 -33.36
N LEU A 97 -12.95 -0.35 -32.07
CA LEU A 97 -13.90 0.15 -31.06
C LEU A 97 -14.42 1.54 -31.46
N LYS A 98 -13.55 2.45 -31.88
CA LYS A 98 -13.91 3.79 -32.39
C LYS A 98 -14.81 3.76 -33.61
N LYS A 99 -14.77 2.68 -34.42
CA LYS A 99 -15.64 2.49 -35.59
C LYS A 99 -16.96 1.80 -35.23
N GLY A 100 -17.24 1.55 -33.94
CA GLY A 100 -18.42 0.81 -33.47
C GLY A 100 -18.32 -0.70 -33.68
N GLN A 101 -17.11 -1.24 -33.87
CA GLN A 101 -16.89 -2.69 -33.93
C GLN A 101 -16.41 -3.21 -32.57
N THR A 102 -16.82 -4.41 -32.17
CA THR A 102 -16.49 -4.99 -30.85
C THR A 102 -14.99 -5.22 -30.59
N GLY A 103 -14.12 -5.08 -31.59
CA GLY A 103 -12.68 -5.20 -31.42
C GLY A 103 -12.18 -6.60 -31.02
N GLY A 104 -13.07 -7.59 -30.93
CA GLY A 104 -12.77 -8.93 -30.41
C GLY A 104 -13.00 -9.09 -28.91
N LEU A 105 -13.62 -8.11 -28.24
CA LEU A 105 -14.07 -8.21 -26.85
C LEU A 105 -15.48 -8.80 -26.80
N SER A 106 -15.80 -9.50 -25.70
CA SER A 106 -17.18 -9.88 -25.38
C SER A 106 -17.98 -8.67 -24.89
N ASP A 107 -19.30 -8.73 -24.94
CA ASP A 107 -20.17 -7.62 -24.52
C ASP A 107 -19.91 -7.20 -23.07
N LYS A 108 -19.73 -8.16 -22.15
CA LYS A 108 -19.35 -7.87 -20.75
C LYS A 108 -17.99 -7.20 -20.62
N GLN A 109 -17.02 -7.58 -21.47
CA GLN A 109 -15.70 -6.95 -21.50
C GLN A 109 -15.78 -5.53 -22.04
N TYR A 110 -16.62 -5.31 -23.05
CA TYR A 110 -16.89 -4.01 -23.62
C TYR A 110 -17.56 -3.06 -22.61
N GLU A 111 -18.62 -3.52 -21.93
CA GLU A 111 -19.32 -2.77 -20.88
C GLU A 111 -18.40 -2.43 -19.68
N SER A 112 -17.42 -3.28 -19.39
CA SER A 112 -16.44 -3.02 -18.33
C SER A 112 -15.34 -2.02 -18.70
N LEU A 113 -15.28 -1.57 -19.97
CA LEU A 113 -14.34 -0.54 -20.39
C LEU A 113 -14.73 0.80 -19.75
N LEU A 114 -13.71 1.55 -19.33
CA LEU A 114 -13.91 2.88 -18.74
C LEU A 114 -14.21 3.98 -19.78
N VAL A 115 -14.12 3.63 -21.07
CA VAL A 115 -14.36 4.54 -22.18
C VAL A 115 -15.60 4.07 -22.90
N ASP A 116 -16.61 4.94 -22.96
CA ASP A 116 -17.79 4.72 -23.77
C ASP A 116 -17.50 5.13 -25.22
N PHE A 117 -17.29 4.15 -26.09
CA PHE A 117 -17.01 4.37 -27.50
C PHE A 117 -18.26 4.70 -28.33
N ASP A 118 -19.45 4.43 -27.80
CA ASP A 118 -20.73 4.70 -28.48
C ASP A 118 -21.30 6.07 -28.11
N SER A 119 -20.82 6.65 -26.99
CA SER A 119 -21.05 8.06 -26.70
C SER A 119 -20.51 8.89 -27.87
N LYS A 120 -21.42 9.56 -28.58
CA LYS A 120 -21.02 10.62 -29.51
C LYS A 120 -20.22 11.62 -28.68
N PRO A 121 -19.01 12.03 -29.10
CA PRO A 121 -18.36 13.15 -28.44
C PRO A 121 -19.39 14.26 -28.44
N SER A 122 -19.81 14.68 -27.26
CA SER A 122 -20.57 15.89 -27.19
C SER A 122 -19.65 16.96 -27.75
N ASP A 123 -20.10 17.67 -28.78
CA ASP A 123 -19.38 18.81 -29.37
C ASP A 123 -19.19 19.95 -28.35
N HIS A 124 -19.41 19.73 -27.05
CA HIS A 124 -19.12 20.65 -25.96
C HIS A 124 -17.62 20.93 -25.76
N TYR A 125 -16.73 20.20 -26.45
CA TYR A 125 -15.32 20.56 -26.57
C TYR A 125 -14.96 21.08 -27.98
N GLU A 126 -15.92 21.25 -28.88
CA GLU A 126 -15.73 22.22 -29.95
C GLU A 126 -15.65 23.58 -29.29
N SER A 127 -14.53 24.28 -29.57
CA SER A 127 -14.21 25.66 -29.23
C SER A 127 -15.38 26.41 -28.58
N ASP A 128 -15.19 26.82 -27.33
CA ASP A 128 -15.95 27.87 -26.65
C ASP A 128 -15.85 29.14 -27.52
N SER A 129 -16.70 29.17 -28.55
CA SER A 129 -16.83 30.26 -29.48
C SER A 129 -17.67 31.28 -28.74
N ASP A 130 -16.99 32.30 -28.27
CA ASP A 130 -17.44 33.56 -27.63
C ASP A 130 -18.48 34.35 -28.48
N ASP A 131 -19.15 33.70 -29.43
CA ASP A 131 -20.08 34.27 -30.42
C ASP A 131 -21.56 34.03 -30.04
N VAL A 132 -21.84 33.51 -28.85
CA VAL A 132 -23.21 33.56 -28.32
C VAL A 132 -23.44 34.95 -27.74
N ASP A 133 -24.03 35.82 -28.55
CA ASP A 133 -24.33 37.21 -28.21
C ASP A 133 -25.34 37.30 -27.05
N GLU A 134 -24.83 37.40 -25.81
CA GLU A 134 -25.62 37.60 -24.59
C GLU A 134 -26.42 38.92 -24.61
N SER A 135 -26.17 39.83 -25.56
CA SER A 135 -26.93 41.08 -25.70
C SER A 135 -28.33 40.89 -26.30
N LEU A 136 -28.68 39.70 -26.78
CA LEU A 136 -30.04 39.34 -27.22
C LEU A 136 -31.03 39.13 -26.05
N VAL A 137 -30.55 39.02 -24.81
CA VAL A 137 -31.43 38.93 -23.63
C VAL A 137 -31.79 40.35 -23.17
N VAL A 138 -32.89 40.88 -23.72
CA VAL A 138 -33.48 42.14 -23.27
C VAL A 138 -34.00 41.96 -21.84
N PRO A 139 -33.53 42.75 -20.85
CA PRO A 139 -34.12 42.74 -19.51
C PRO A 139 -35.61 43.09 -19.62
N LYS A 140 -36.48 42.14 -19.30
CA LYS A 140 -37.92 42.37 -19.25
C LYS A 140 -38.19 43.34 -18.10
N ALA A 141 -38.91 44.43 -18.35
CA ALA A 141 -39.41 45.29 -17.28
C ALA A 141 -40.27 44.43 -16.34
N PRO A 142 -40.12 44.55 -15.01
CA PRO A 142 -40.96 43.79 -14.08
C PRO A 142 -42.43 44.13 -14.36
N ASP A 143 -43.25 43.10 -14.56
CA ASP A 143 -44.69 43.26 -14.77
C ASP A 143 -45.30 43.81 -13.47
N ASP A 144 -45.69 45.09 -13.48
CA ASP A 144 -46.20 45.86 -12.33
C ASP A 144 -47.60 45.42 -11.84
N ASP A 145 -48.20 44.41 -12.46
CA ASP A 145 -49.57 43.97 -12.21
C ASP A 145 -49.69 42.99 -11.01
N ASP A 146 -48.58 42.42 -10.54
CA ASP A 146 -48.55 41.42 -9.46
C ASP A 146 -48.14 41.98 -8.08
N ASP A 147 -47.95 43.29 -7.94
CA ASP A 147 -47.51 43.91 -6.67
C ASP A 147 -48.65 44.66 -5.94
N PRO A 148 -49.32 44.01 -4.97
CA PRO A 148 -50.45 44.62 -4.27
C PRO A 148 -50.00 45.77 -3.35
N ILE A 149 -50.84 46.79 -3.25
CA ILE A 149 -50.65 47.88 -2.28
C ILE A 149 -51.04 47.35 -0.89
N VAL A 150 -50.09 47.38 0.05
CA VAL A 150 -50.24 46.87 1.41
C VAL A 150 -50.12 48.03 2.40
N GLU A 151 -50.96 48.01 3.43
CA GLU A 151 -50.86 48.90 4.58
C GLU A 151 -49.81 48.35 5.55
N TYR A 152 -48.75 49.13 5.82
CA TYR A 152 -47.72 48.79 6.79
C TYR A 152 -47.55 49.90 7.83
N GLN A 153 -47.05 49.54 9.01
CA GLN A 153 -46.75 50.49 10.07
C GLN A 153 -45.28 50.92 9.97
N ASP A 154 -45.05 52.20 9.64
CA ASP A 154 -43.71 52.81 9.61
C ASP A 154 -43.06 52.77 11.01
N GLU A 155 -41.74 52.93 11.09
CA GLU A 155 -40.94 52.88 12.33
C GLU A 155 -41.43 53.88 13.40
N PHE A 156 -42.12 54.95 12.96
CA PHE A 156 -42.75 55.96 13.82
C PHE A 156 -44.19 55.62 14.24
N GLY A 157 -44.65 54.38 14.01
CA GLY A 157 -45.98 53.89 14.39
C GLY A 157 -47.12 54.41 13.52
N ARG A 158 -46.83 55.09 12.40
CA ARG A 158 -47.84 55.64 11.48
C ARG A 158 -48.20 54.62 10.41
N MET A 159 -49.48 54.46 10.13
CA MET A 159 -49.93 53.62 9.01
C MET A 159 -49.64 54.32 7.68
N ARG A 160 -48.92 53.65 6.79
CA ARG A 160 -48.65 54.11 5.41
C ARG A 160 -49.02 53.00 4.43
N THR A 161 -49.43 53.40 3.23
CA THR A 161 -49.67 52.49 2.11
C THR A 161 -48.50 52.58 1.13
N ALA A 162 -47.93 51.44 0.76
CA ALA A 162 -46.96 51.31 -0.33
C ALA A 162 -47.14 49.95 -1.01
N ARG A 163 -46.52 49.76 -2.17
CA ARG A 163 -46.50 48.44 -2.81
C ARG A 163 -45.69 47.45 -1.98
N ARG A 164 -46.07 46.17 -1.96
CA ARG A 164 -45.44 45.14 -1.10
C ARG A 164 -43.93 45.03 -1.37
N SER A 165 -43.47 45.20 -2.61
CA SER A 165 -42.03 45.17 -2.93
C SER A 165 -41.23 46.34 -2.33
N GLU A 166 -41.87 47.48 -2.06
CA GLU A 166 -41.25 48.69 -1.52
C GLU A 166 -41.27 48.73 0.02
N VAL A 167 -42.05 47.85 0.66
CA VAL A 167 -42.10 47.74 2.12
C VAL A 167 -40.89 46.96 2.62
N PRO A 168 -40.13 47.47 3.61
CA PRO A 168 -39.03 46.73 4.23
C PRO A 168 -39.49 45.35 4.72
N ARG A 169 -38.74 44.31 4.35
CA ARG A 169 -39.09 42.89 4.56
C ARG A 169 -39.46 42.55 6.01
N ASP A 170 -38.83 43.23 6.97
CA ASP A 170 -39.04 43.02 8.41
C ASP A 170 -40.39 43.57 8.92
N ILE A 171 -41.04 44.44 8.13
CA ILE A 171 -42.27 45.16 8.47
C ILE A 171 -43.43 44.71 7.57
N VAL A 172 -43.16 43.89 6.55
CA VAL A 172 -44.21 43.30 5.70
C VAL A 172 -45.12 42.44 6.59
N PRO A 173 -46.44 42.65 6.58
CA PRO A 173 -47.36 41.79 7.31
C PRO A 173 -47.29 40.37 6.75
N ILE A 174 -46.73 39.45 7.54
CA ILE A 174 -46.73 38.02 7.26
C ILE A 174 -48.16 37.55 7.51
N GLY A 175 -48.89 37.24 6.43
CA GLY A 175 -50.21 36.62 6.55
C GLY A 175 -50.07 35.27 7.25
N GLU A 176 -51.00 34.94 8.15
CA GLU A 176 -51.02 33.73 9.00
C GLU A 176 -51.10 32.38 8.23
N GLU A 177 -50.75 32.32 6.94
CA GLU A 177 -50.93 31.14 6.07
C GLU A 177 -49.64 30.41 5.67
N GLU A 178 -48.44 30.88 6.02
CA GLU A 178 -47.18 30.13 5.84
C GLU A 178 -46.73 29.47 7.16
N HIS A 179 -47.59 28.63 7.74
CA HIS A 179 -47.11 27.64 8.70
C HIS A 179 -46.45 26.53 7.90
N ASP A 180 -45.11 26.47 7.91
CA ASP A 180 -44.33 25.43 7.25
C ASP A 180 -44.81 24.04 7.71
N SER A 181 -45.54 23.34 6.84
CA SER A 181 -46.03 21.97 7.06
C SER A 181 -44.92 20.95 7.29
N ASP A 182 -43.67 21.37 7.11
CA ASP A 182 -42.47 20.56 7.23
C ASP A 182 -41.97 20.45 8.68
N GLU A 183 -42.51 21.24 9.62
CA GLU A 183 -42.18 21.13 11.05
C GLU A 183 -42.64 19.79 11.66
N ASP A 184 -43.71 19.19 11.13
CA ASP A 184 -44.23 17.89 11.59
C ASP A 184 -43.47 16.67 11.01
N LEU A 185 -42.56 16.88 10.05
CA LEU A 185 -41.76 15.83 9.41
C LEU A 185 -40.39 15.61 10.09
N VAL A 186 -40.14 16.26 11.24
CA VAL A 186 -38.92 16.06 12.02
C VAL A 186 -38.97 14.70 12.71
N ILE A 187 -38.35 13.70 12.10
CA ILE A 187 -38.18 12.36 12.71
C ILE A 187 -37.26 12.49 13.93
N HIS A 188 -37.86 12.58 15.13
CA HIS A 188 -37.12 12.53 16.38
C HIS A 188 -36.63 11.11 16.66
N ASN A 189 -35.45 10.79 16.13
CA ASN A 189 -34.75 9.57 16.46
C ASN A 189 -34.39 9.54 17.96
N PRO A 190 -34.58 8.41 18.67
CA PRO A 190 -34.27 8.33 20.08
C PRO A 190 -32.78 8.54 20.35
N VAL A 191 -32.44 8.99 21.55
CA VAL A 191 -31.05 9.19 21.98
C VAL A 191 -30.29 7.87 21.84
N GLY A 192 -29.25 7.85 20.99
CA GLY A 192 -28.45 6.65 20.67
C GLY A 192 -28.87 5.91 19.41
N HIS A 193 -29.84 6.40 18.64
CA HIS A 193 -30.17 5.84 17.33
C HIS A 193 -29.14 6.28 16.28
N PHE A 194 -28.15 5.42 16.03
CA PHE A 194 -27.24 5.55 14.90
C PHE A 194 -27.74 4.62 13.78
N PRO A 195 -28.25 5.13 12.66
CA PRO A 195 -28.74 4.29 11.57
C PRO A 195 -27.56 3.57 10.89
N VAL A 196 -27.25 2.36 11.36
CA VAL A 196 -26.30 1.47 10.70
C VAL A 196 -27.06 0.74 9.60
N TYR A 197 -26.66 0.96 8.35
CA TYR A 197 -27.19 0.19 7.22
C TYR A 197 -26.87 -1.30 7.40
N GLN A 198 -27.92 -2.11 7.56
CA GLN A 198 -27.82 -3.57 7.57
C GLN A 198 -28.39 -4.09 6.25
N PRO A 199 -27.52 -4.49 5.29
CA PRO A 199 -27.99 -5.03 4.03
C PRO A 199 -28.82 -6.30 4.28
N SER A 200 -29.92 -6.46 3.55
CA SER A 200 -30.67 -7.72 3.57
C SER A 200 -29.80 -8.87 3.06
N ALA A 201 -30.05 -10.09 3.54
CA ALA A 201 -29.32 -11.28 3.10
C ALA A 201 -29.38 -11.47 1.56
N GLU A 202 -30.52 -11.11 0.95
CA GLU A 202 -30.69 -11.11 -0.50
C GLU A 202 -29.74 -10.14 -1.19
N ARG A 203 -29.58 -8.93 -0.65
CA ARG A 203 -28.67 -7.93 -1.20
C ARG A 203 -27.21 -8.33 -1.04
N VAL A 204 -26.84 -8.92 0.08
CA VAL A 204 -25.48 -9.49 0.26
C VAL A 204 -25.23 -10.57 -0.79
N ALA A 205 -26.17 -11.49 -0.97
CA ALA A 205 -26.04 -12.56 -1.96
C ALA A 205 -26.01 -12.04 -3.41
N GLN A 206 -26.69 -10.93 -3.71
CA GLN A 206 -26.61 -10.25 -5.01
C GLN A 206 -25.21 -9.67 -5.23
N ILE A 207 -24.69 -8.92 -4.27
CA ILE A 207 -23.34 -8.33 -4.32
C ILE A 207 -22.29 -9.44 -4.48
N GLU A 208 -22.38 -10.53 -3.71
CA GLU A 208 -21.47 -11.67 -3.81
C GLU A 208 -21.51 -12.32 -5.20
N LYS A 209 -22.68 -12.43 -5.81
CA LYS A 209 -22.83 -12.95 -7.17
C LYS A 209 -22.24 -11.99 -8.20
N GLU A 210 -22.56 -10.70 -8.12
CA GLU A 210 -22.07 -9.67 -9.03
C GLU A 210 -20.54 -9.57 -9.01
N HIS A 211 -19.95 -9.60 -7.82
CA HIS A 211 -18.50 -9.52 -7.62
C HIS A 211 -17.79 -10.88 -7.54
N ALA A 212 -18.48 -11.98 -7.86
CA ALA A 212 -17.85 -13.29 -7.95
C ALA A 212 -16.74 -13.28 -9.00
N GLU A 213 -15.65 -14.04 -8.77
CA GLU A 213 -14.52 -14.14 -9.71
C GLU A 213 -14.96 -14.59 -11.11
N ALA A 214 -16.00 -15.44 -11.19
CA ALA A 214 -16.60 -15.87 -12.45
C ALA A 214 -17.25 -14.74 -13.27
N ASN A 215 -17.59 -13.62 -12.62
CA ASN A 215 -18.20 -12.45 -13.23
C ASN A 215 -17.21 -11.29 -13.41
N ASN A 216 -15.90 -11.50 -13.24
CA ASN A 216 -14.88 -10.50 -13.58
C ASN A 216 -14.52 -10.58 -15.08
N PRO A 217 -15.11 -9.75 -15.97
CA PRO A 217 -14.98 -9.94 -17.42
C PRO A 217 -13.55 -9.72 -17.93
N LEU A 218 -12.74 -8.92 -17.22
CA LEU A 218 -11.39 -8.56 -17.63
C LEU A 218 -10.31 -9.47 -17.04
N GLY A 219 -10.64 -10.33 -16.07
CA GLY A 219 -9.64 -11.13 -15.32
C GLY A 219 -8.57 -10.27 -14.65
N ALA A 220 -8.79 -8.96 -14.55
CA ALA A 220 -7.82 -8.03 -14.01
C ALA A 220 -7.91 -8.02 -12.48
N HIS A 221 -6.75 -8.09 -11.83
CA HIS A 221 -6.66 -8.07 -10.39
C HIS A 221 -5.72 -6.97 -9.93
N TYR A 222 -5.92 -6.53 -8.69
CA TYR A 222 -5.08 -5.53 -8.07
C TYR A 222 -3.65 -6.05 -7.88
N ASP A 223 -2.68 -5.30 -8.42
CA ASP A 223 -1.24 -5.54 -8.26
C ASP A 223 -0.62 -4.37 -7.48
N ALA A 224 -0.07 -4.67 -6.32
CA ALA A 224 0.53 -3.67 -5.45
C ALA A 224 2.01 -3.38 -5.78
N THR A 225 2.62 -4.00 -6.80
CA THR A 225 4.02 -3.71 -7.17
C THR A 225 4.23 -2.25 -7.61
N GLY A 226 3.20 -1.63 -8.19
CA GLY A 226 3.21 -0.22 -8.59
C GLY A 226 2.75 0.75 -7.50
N GLU A 227 2.43 0.27 -6.29
CA GLU A 227 1.92 1.13 -5.22
C GLU A 227 3.04 1.70 -4.35
N ASN A 228 3.09 3.04 -4.28
CA ASN A 228 4.08 3.78 -3.49
C ASN A 228 3.65 4.06 -2.04
N ARG A 229 2.42 3.68 -1.66
CA ARG A 229 1.88 3.90 -0.31
C ARG A 229 2.44 2.88 0.68
N ALA A 230 2.55 3.29 1.95
CA ALA A 230 2.91 2.37 3.03
C ALA A 230 1.77 1.36 3.24
N LYS A 231 2.13 0.07 3.17
CA LYS A 231 1.20 -1.03 3.33
C LYS A 231 1.14 -1.44 4.80
N GLY A 232 -0.05 -1.70 5.31
CA GLY A 232 -0.26 -2.09 6.71
C GLY A 232 0.30 -3.47 7.03
N ALA A 233 0.40 -3.81 8.32
CA ALA A 233 0.95 -5.09 8.80
C ALA A 233 0.15 -6.34 8.35
N GLY A 234 -1.10 -6.16 7.90
CA GLY A 234 -1.95 -7.22 7.36
C GLY A 234 -2.02 -7.24 5.83
N PHE A 235 -1.17 -6.49 5.13
CA PHE A 235 -1.18 -6.48 3.67
C PHE A 235 -0.69 -7.82 3.11
N TYR A 236 -1.46 -8.40 2.19
CA TYR A 236 -1.14 -9.63 1.49
C TYR A 236 -1.34 -9.42 -0.03
N GLN A 237 -0.28 -9.61 -0.82
CA GLN A 237 -0.35 -9.55 -2.28
C GLN A 237 -0.66 -10.95 -2.83
N PHE A 238 -1.78 -11.08 -3.50
CA PHE A 238 -2.11 -12.31 -4.22
C PHE A 238 -1.27 -12.44 -5.49
N SER A 239 -1.06 -13.69 -5.91
CA SER A 239 -0.51 -14.01 -7.22
C SER A 239 -1.40 -13.49 -8.36
N ASN A 240 -0.77 -13.21 -9.50
CA ASN A 240 -1.45 -12.88 -10.75
C ASN A 240 -1.93 -14.13 -11.50
N ASP A 241 -1.43 -15.31 -11.12
CA ASP A 241 -1.86 -16.58 -11.69
C ASP A 241 -3.13 -17.09 -10.96
N GLU A 242 -4.19 -17.38 -11.72
CA GLU A 242 -5.54 -17.62 -11.21
C GLU A 242 -5.61 -18.83 -10.27
N GLU A 243 -4.89 -19.91 -10.59
CA GLU A 243 -4.89 -21.13 -9.78
C GLU A 243 -4.24 -20.89 -8.41
N THR A 244 -3.06 -20.27 -8.41
CA THR A 244 -2.33 -19.93 -7.18
C THR A 244 -3.07 -18.89 -6.35
N ARG A 245 -3.68 -17.89 -6.99
CA ARG A 245 -4.54 -16.90 -6.33
C ARG A 245 -5.72 -17.56 -5.62
N LYS A 246 -6.40 -18.48 -6.29
CA LYS A 246 -7.55 -19.19 -5.73
C LYS A 246 -7.14 -20.02 -4.51
N ALA A 247 -6.01 -20.73 -4.58
CA ALA A 247 -5.46 -21.46 -3.45
C ALA A 247 -5.16 -20.54 -2.25
N GLN A 248 -4.55 -19.37 -2.49
CA GLN A 248 -4.28 -18.37 -1.46
C GLN A 248 -5.58 -17.80 -0.84
N MET A 249 -6.61 -17.57 -1.65
CA MET A 249 -7.93 -17.14 -1.19
C MET A 249 -8.62 -18.20 -0.32
N GLU A 250 -8.52 -19.47 -0.70
CA GLU A 250 -9.05 -20.60 0.07
C GLU A 250 -8.31 -20.77 1.40
N GLU A 251 -6.98 -20.64 1.42
CA GLU A 251 -6.18 -20.65 2.63
C GLU A 251 -6.58 -19.54 3.61
N LEU A 252 -6.76 -18.31 3.12
CA LEU A 252 -7.22 -17.19 3.94
C LEU A 252 -8.65 -17.38 4.46
N ARG A 253 -9.54 -17.98 3.68
CA ARG A 253 -10.89 -18.34 4.15
C ARG A 253 -10.82 -19.39 5.26
N ALA A 254 -9.99 -20.42 5.12
CA ALA A 254 -9.78 -21.43 6.15
C ALA A 254 -9.24 -20.83 7.46
N ALA A 255 -8.20 -19.98 7.37
CA ALA A 255 -7.67 -19.26 8.52
C ALA A 255 -8.72 -18.37 9.20
N ARG A 256 -9.60 -17.73 8.40
CA ARG A 256 -10.73 -16.96 8.93
C ARG A 256 -11.73 -17.85 9.68
N GLU A 257 -12.07 -19.03 9.14
CA GLU A 257 -12.97 -19.95 9.83
C GLU A 257 -12.37 -20.48 11.14
N GLU A 258 -11.08 -20.78 11.17
CA GLU A 258 -10.38 -21.19 12.39
C GLU A 258 -10.36 -20.08 13.45
N THR A 259 -10.09 -18.84 13.04
CA THR A 259 -10.12 -17.68 13.96
C THR A 259 -11.53 -17.41 14.49
N LEU A 260 -12.57 -17.57 13.66
CA LEU A 260 -13.96 -17.45 14.11
C LEU A 260 -14.34 -18.56 15.09
N LYS A 261 -13.94 -19.82 14.83
CA LYS A 261 -14.17 -20.95 15.74
C LYS A 261 -13.47 -20.74 17.07
N THR A 262 -12.20 -20.36 17.06
CA THR A 262 -11.43 -20.10 18.29
C THR A 262 -11.97 -18.91 19.08
N ARG A 263 -12.43 -17.84 18.40
CA ARG A 263 -13.10 -16.69 19.03
C ARG A 263 -14.40 -17.09 19.71
N ALA A 264 -15.23 -17.89 19.03
CA ALA A 264 -16.48 -18.42 19.59
C ALA A 264 -16.21 -19.34 20.79
N GLU A 265 -15.21 -20.23 20.72
CA GLU A 265 -14.78 -21.08 21.84
C GLU A 265 -14.21 -20.28 23.02
N ALA A 266 -13.53 -19.18 22.75
CA ALA A 266 -12.99 -18.27 23.77
C ALA A 266 -14.07 -17.34 24.37
N GLY A 267 -15.29 -17.34 23.85
CA GLY A 267 -16.39 -16.51 24.33
C GLY A 267 -16.22 -15.01 24.03
N ALA A 268 -15.37 -14.65 23.06
CA ALA A 268 -15.23 -13.27 22.62
C ALA A 268 -16.43 -12.93 21.70
N VAL A 269 -17.37 -12.14 22.22
CA VAL A 269 -18.55 -11.67 21.48
C VAL A 269 -18.12 -10.52 20.57
N ASP A 270 -18.43 -10.64 19.28
CA ASP A 270 -18.30 -9.53 18.34
C ASP A 270 -19.41 -8.52 18.63
N VAL A 271 -19.04 -7.43 19.30
CA VAL A 271 -19.97 -6.33 19.62
C VAL A 271 -20.29 -5.60 18.33
N VAL A 272 -21.56 -5.59 17.95
CA VAL A 272 -22.04 -4.81 16.81
C VAL A 272 -22.03 -3.33 17.21
N PRO A 273 -21.42 -2.43 16.43
CA PRO A 273 -21.50 -1.00 16.70
C PRO A 273 -22.96 -0.55 16.84
N GLY A 274 -23.34 -0.03 18.01
CA GLY A 274 -24.72 0.38 18.32
C GLY A 274 -25.56 -0.64 19.10
N SER A 275 -25.09 -1.89 19.31
CA SER A 275 -25.68 -2.75 20.34
C SER A 275 -25.28 -2.20 21.72
N VAL A 276 -26.26 -1.97 22.60
CA VAL A 276 -26.10 -1.33 23.92
C VAL A 276 -24.86 -1.86 24.63
N GLU A 277 -23.85 -0.98 24.73
CA GLU A 277 -22.66 -1.20 25.53
C GLU A 277 -23.08 -1.07 27.00
N GLY A 278 -23.45 -2.20 27.59
CA GLY A 278 -23.89 -2.28 28.97
C GLY A 278 -23.91 -3.75 29.36
N MET A 279 -23.32 -4.05 30.52
CA MET A 279 -23.23 -5.36 31.15
C MET A 279 -24.57 -6.11 30.99
N GLN A 280 -24.68 -6.98 29.98
CA GLN A 280 -25.77 -7.93 29.93
C GLN A 280 -25.61 -8.82 31.16
N ASP A 281 -26.65 -8.87 31.98
CA ASP A 281 -26.72 -9.72 33.15
C ASP A 281 -26.18 -11.11 32.81
N ALA A 282 -25.27 -11.56 33.66
CA ALA A 282 -24.49 -12.77 33.52
C ALA A 282 -25.31 -13.97 33.05
N GLY A 283 -25.25 -14.26 31.74
CA GLY A 283 -25.31 -15.64 31.26
C GLY A 283 -24.15 -16.43 31.88
N PRO A 284 -24.28 -17.76 32.07
CA PRO A 284 -23.30 -18.53 32.83
C PRO A 284 -21.93 -18.34 32.19
N SER A 285 -21.04 -17.66 32.93
CA SER A 285 -19.63 -17.51 32.60
C SER A 285 -19.11 -18.85 32.09
N VAL A 286 -18.82 -18.92 30.79
CA VAL A 286 -18.27 -20.12 30.19
C VAL A 286 -16.84 -20.19 30.71
N HIS A 287 -16.66 -20.98 31.77
CA HIS A 287 -15.36 -21.20 32.36
C HIS A 287 -14.47 -21.80 31.27
N SER A 288 -13.33 -21.18 30.99
CA SER A 288 -12.39 -21.74 30.02
C SER A 288 -12.06 -23.19 30.42
N ARG A 289 -11.84 -24.08 29.44
CA ARG A 289 -11.53 -25.51 29.70
C ARG A 289 -10.40 -25.69 30.75
N ALA A 290 -9.48 -24.72 30.84
CA ALA A 290 -8.44 -24.66 31.86
C ALA A 290 -8.96 -24.37 33.27
N MET A 291 -9.94 -23.48 33.43
CA MET A 291 -10.61 -23.19 34.69
C MET A 291 -11.48 -24.35 35.17
N ASP A 292 -12.15 -25.05 34.25
CA ASP A 292 -12.89 -26.28 34.58
C ASP A 292 -11.97 -27.40 35.05
N LYS A 293 -10.80 -27.57 34.40
CA LYS A 293 -9.78 -28.51 34.85
C LYS A 293 -9.25 -28.14 36.25
N ARG A 294 -8.94 -26.86 36.47
CA ARG A 294 -8.50 -26.35 37.78
C ARG A 294 -9.56 -26.56 38.86
N LYS A 295 -10.85 -26.37 38.54
CA LYS A 295 -11.97 -26.60 39.46
C LYS A 295 -12.10 -28.06 39.84
N ARG A 296 -12.00 -28.98 38.87
CA ARG A 296 -11.99 -30.44 39.12
C ARG A 296 -10.82 -30.87 40.01
N GLU A 297 -9.61 -30.37 39.74
CA GLU A 297 -8.43 -30.67 40.56
C GLU A 297 -8.57 -30.14 42.00
N ILE A 298 -9.17 -28.95 42.18
CA ILE A 298 -9.45 -28.38 43.52
C ILE A 298 -10.50 -29.21 44.26
N GLU A 299 -11.56 -29.65 43.59
CA GLU A 299 -12.61 -30.48 44.18
C GLU A 299 -12.09 -31.87 44.57
N GLU A 300 -11.26 -32.50 43.74
CA GLU A 300 -10.58 -33.76 44.07
C GLU A 300 -9.65 -33.60 45.26
N ARG A 301 -8.83 -32.53 45.29
CA ARG A 301 -7.97 -32.22 46.43
C ARG A 301 -8.79 -31.98 47.71
N ARG A 302 -9.93 -31.31 47.61
CA ARG A 302 -10.85 -31.08 48.75
C ARG A 302 -11.48 -32.38 49.23
N LYS A 303 -11.86 -33.28 48.31
CA LYS A 303 -12.39 -34.60 48.64
C LYS A 303 -11.34 -35.48 49.31
N LEU A 304 -10.10 -35.45 48.85
CA LEU A 304 -8.98 -36.15 49.48
C LEU A 304 -8.68 -35.60 50.89
N LEU A 305 -8.71 -34.28 51.06
CA LEU A 305 -8.56 -33.67 52.38
C LEU A 305 -9.72 -33.99 53.32
N ALA A 306 -10.96 -34.04 52.81
CA ALA A 306 -12.13 -34.44 53.58
C ALA A 306 -12.07 -35.92 53.99
N ALA A 307 -11.62 -36.81 53.10
CA ALA A 307 -11.39 -38.22 53.41
C ALA A 307 -10.29 -38.40 54.46
N LYS A 308 -9.19 -37.64 54.37
CA LYS A 308 -8.12 -37.62 55.38
C LYS A 308 -8.63 -37.09 56.72
N ARG A 309 -9.41 -36.01 56.73
CA ARG A 309 -10.03 -35.47 57.96
C ARG A 309 -11.03 -36.44 58.60
N ARG A 310 -11.82 -37.17 57.80
CA ARG A 310 -12.71 -38.23 58.32
C ARG A 310 -11.95 -39.42 58.89
N LYS A 311 -10.79 -39.75 58.33
CA LYS A 311 -9.92 -40.81 58.85
C LYS A 311 -9.25 -40.41 60.17
N VAL A 312 -8.75 -39.18 60.26
CA VAL A 312 -8.15 -38.63 61.49
C VAL A 312 -9.19 -38.41 62.59
N ALA A 313 -10.42 -38.00 62.23
CA ALA A 313 -11.52 -37.85 63.19
C ALA A 313 -12.02 -39.17 63.81
N ASN A 314 -11.62 -40.33 63.26
CA ASN A 314 -11.98 -41.63 63.79
C ASN A 314 -10.94 -42.20 64.77
N ASP A 315 -9.77 -41.55 64.92
CA ASP A 315 -8.63 -42.06 65.69
C ASP A 315 -8.19 -41.18 66.88
N GLU A 316 -8.85 -40.05 67.22
CA GLU A 316 -8.40 -39.24 68.38
C GLU A 316 -9.54 -38.66 69.26
N ALA A 317 -9.50 -39.06 70.53
CA ALA A 317 -10.12 -38.42 71.68
C ALA A 317 -9.35 -37.12 72.07
N PRO A 318 -9.95 -36.18 72.82
CA PRO A 318 -9.47 -34.81 72.88
C PRO A 318 -8.32 -34.64 73.90
N SER A 319 -7.16 -34.16 73.45
CA SER A 319 -6.13 -33.63 74.35
C SER A 319 -5.54 -32.30 73.84
N VAL A 320 -5.88 -31.26 74.61
CA VAL A 320 -5.20 -30.01 74.98
C VAL A 320 -4.03 -29.49 74.11
N SER A 321 -4.21 -28.28 73.57
CA SER A 321 -3.21 -27.43 72.91
C SER A 321 -2.16 -26.85 73.89
N PRO A 322 -0.91 -26.62 73.43
CA PRO A 322 -0.09 -25.52 73.95
C PRO A 322 0.23 -24.47 72.88
N ALA A 323 0.34 -23.22 73.35
CA ALA A 323 0.46 -21.98 72.58
C ALA A 323 1.85 -21.76 71.95
N LEU A 324 1.89 -21.07 70.79
CA LEU A 324 3.11 -20.55 70.14
C LEU A 324 3.38 -19.07 70.52
N PRO A 325 4.65 -18.64 70.65
CA PRO A 325 5.06 -17.23 70.73
C PRO A 325 5.21 -16.55 69.34
N PRO A 326 5.24 -15.20 69.26
CA PRO A 326 5.13 -14.43 68.01
C PRO A 326 6.44 -14.29 67.22
N PRO A 327 6.39 -14.00 65.90
CA PRO A 327 7.57 -13.88 65.02
C PRO A 327 8.22 -12.47 65.01
N PRO A 328 9.52 -12.36 64.67
CA PRO A 328 10.23 -11.07 64.52
C PRO A 328 9.96 -10.37 63.16
N PRO A 329 10.21 -9.04 63.04
CA PRO A 329 9.84 -8.22 61.88
C PRO A 329 10.72 -8.43 60.64
N PRO A 330 10.25 -8.04 59.44
CA PRO A 330 10.88 -8.36 58.16
C PRO A 330 12.09 -7.47 57.84
N VAL A 331 13.17 -8.11 57.38
CA VAL A 331 14.32 -7.46 56.75
C VAL A 331 14.00 -7.13 55.28
N HIS A 332 14.22 -5.88 54.89
CA HIS A 332 14.08 -5.41 53.52
C HIS A 332 15.13 -6.09 52.61
N ALA A 333 14.67 -6.82 51.61
CA ALA A 333 15.50 -7.36 50.55
C ALA A 333 15.93 -6.23 49.60
N SER A 334 17.22 -5.93 49.57
CA SER A 334 17.84 -5.14 48.49
C SER A 334 17.79 -5.94 47.20
N ASP A 335 17.09 -5.40 46.19
CA ASP A 335 16.88 -6.01 44.88
C ASP A 335 18.20 -6.15 44.09
N PRO A 336 18.62 -7.37 43.68
CA PRO A 336 19.90 -7.61 43.01
C PRO A 336 19.96 -7.10 41.54
N PHE A 337 18.85 -6.61 40.97
CA PHE A 337 18.81 -6.17 39.57
C PHE A 337 19.13 -4.68 39.33
N ALA A 338 19.24 -3.86 40.38
CA ALA A 338 19.56 -2.44 40.26
C ALA A 338 20.99 -2.15 39.72
N ALA A 339 21.87 -3.15 39.70
CA ALA A 339 23.25 -3.01 39.21
C ALA A 339 23.40 -3.17 37.68
N LEU A 340 22.35 -3.56 36.95
CA LEU A 340 22.43 -3.85 35.51
C LEU A 340 22.05 -2.66 34.61
N GLU A 341 21.39 -1.62 35.14
CA GLU A 341 20.96 -0.47 34.32
C GLU A 341 22.04 0.61 34.11
N MET A 342 23.17 0.57 34.81
CA MET A 342 24.26 1.55 34.65
C MET A 342 25.30 1.20 33.56
N GLY A 343 25.01 0.23 32.70
CA GLY A 343 25.98 -0.38 31.78
C GLY A 343 25.86 -0.04 30.28
N SER A 344 25.00 0.88 29.83
CA SER A 344 24.73 1.08 28.38
C SER A 344 25.10 2.46 27.80
N ASN A 345 26.10 3.17 28.35
CA ASN A 345 26.48 4.47 27.81
C ASN A 345 28.00 4.69 27.70
N LYS A 346 28.61 4.23 26.59
CA LYS A 346 29.74 4.91 25.89
C LYS A 346 30.23 4.12 24.68
N GLY A 347 30.24 4.76 23.51
CA GLY A 347 30.95 4.26 22.33
C GLY A 347 30.66 4.99 21.02
N LYS A 348 30.95 6.30 20.93
CA LYS A 348 31.08 6.99 19.63
C LYS A 348 32.34 6.48 18.92
N GLY A 349 32.19 5.41 18.12
CA GLY A 349 33.19 4.94 17.17
C GLY A 349 32.93 5.55 15.80
N LYS A 350 33.92 6.27 15.27
CA LYS A 350 33.92 6.82 13.91
C LYS A 350 33.97 5.64 12.92
N ALA A 351 32.91 5.43 12.16
CA ALA A 351 32.85 4.37 11.15
C ALA A 351 33.93 4.59 10.05
N PRO A 352 34.52 3.53 9.50
CA PRO A 352 35.43 3.66 8.36
C PRO A 352 34.67 4.19 7.15
N SER A 353 35.19 5.25 6.53
CA SER A 353 34.62 5.89 5.34
C SER A 353 34.49 4.88 4.20
N THR A 354 33.29 4.72 3.68
CA THR A 354 33.01 3.80 2.57
C THR A 354 33.45 4.43 1.24
N GLU A 355 33.66 3.61 0.20
CA GLU A 355 34.02 4.10 -1.14
C GLU A 355 33.00 5.11 -1.70
N ALA A 356 31.74 5.01 -1.28
CA ALA A 356 30.69 5.98 -1.60
C ALA A 356 30.91 7.35 -0.96
N ASP A 357 31.42 7.40 0.28
CA ASP A 357 31.73 8.65 0.98
C ASP A 357 32.91 9.37 0.32
N ASN A 358 33.90 8.61 -0.17
CA ASN A 358 35.03 9.15 -0.91
C ASN A 358 34.58 9.72 -2.27
N PHE A 359 33.68 9.03 -2.98
CA PHE A 359 33.13 9.50 -4.24
C PHE A 359 32.31 10.79 -4.09
N LEU A 360 31.50 10.90 -3.03
CA LEU A 360 30.76 12.13 -2.73
C LEU A 360 31.71 13.30 -2.42
N GLY A 361 32.79 13.03 -1.69
CA GLY A 361 33.84 14.03 -1.44
C GLY A 361 34.56 14.50 -2.71
N GLU A 362 34.85 13.60 -3.65
CA GLU A 362 35.43 13.99 -4.94
C GLU A 362 34.47 14.82 -5.79
N LEU A 363 33.17 14.50 -5.75
CA LEU A 363 32.13 15.20 -6.50
C LEU A 363 31.88 16.61 -5.94
N GLU A 364 31.94 16.78 -4.62
CA GLU A 364 31.90 18.09 -3.97
C GLU A 364 33.09 18.96 -4.38
N GLN A 365 34.30 18.39 -4.42
CA GLN A 365 35.49 19.10 -4.87
C GLN A 365 35.43 19.49 -6.36
N ASP A 366 34.87 18.65 -7.22
CA ASP A 366 34.71 18.97 -8.65
C ASP A 366 33.68 20.10 -8.86
N LEU A 367 32.59 20.11 -8.09
CA LEU A 367 31.61 21.19 -8.11
C LEU A 367 32.17 22.52 -7.60
N LEU A 368 32.99 22.50 -6.55
CA LEU A 368 33.66 23.69 -6.04
C LEU A 368 34.72 24.23 -7.02
N ARG A 369 35.37 23.35 -7.79
CA ARG A 369 36.32 23.74 -8.84
C ARG A 369 35.63 24.33 -10.07
N LYS A 370 34.42 23.89 -10.41
CA LYS A 370 33.61 24.47 -11.51
C LYS A 370 32.95 25.81 -11.17
N ARG A 371 32.92 26.19 -9.88
CA ARG A 371 32.35 27.45 -9.39
C ARG A 371 33.37 28.59 -9.25
N LYS A 372 34.65 28.35 -9.52
CA LYS A 372 35.69 29.36 -9.73
C LYS A 372 36.09 29.38 -11.19
#